data_AF-A0A955EW06-F1
#
_entry.id   AF-A0A955EW06-F1
#
_cell.length_a   1.000
_cell.length_b   1.000
_cell.length_c   1.000
_cell.angle_alpha   90.00
_cell.angle_beta   90.00
_cell.angle_gamma   90.00
#
_symmetry.space_group_name_H-M   'P 1'
#
loop_
_entity.id
_entity.type
_entity.pdbx_description
1 polymer ?
#
loop_
_entity_poly.entity_id
_entity_poly.type
_entity_poly.pdbx_seq_one_letter_code
_entity_poly.pdbx_strand_id
1 'polypeptide(L)'
;VSAAAFALAQLRGAFALAMIFRGHDDLMIVARQGSPLAIGYGDGEMFVGSDAIALAPFTDQVAYLEDGDWAVITREGVAVRDRAGARVVRPVARSLAAGLIVDKGNYRHFMAKEIHEQPDVVSRTLGHYLDLASYRVALPKLPFDFSDVNRLSLSACGTAFYACFVAKYWFERWAKLPVDVDIASEF
;
A
#
# COMPACT_ATOMS: atom_id res chain seq x y z
N VAL A 1 -8.11 8.95 -26.19
CA VAL A 1 -7.56 9.73 -25.05
C VAL A 1 -8.51 10.83 -24.57
N SER A 2 -8.85 11.83 -25.40
CA SER A 2 -9.74 12.95 -25.00
C SER A 2 -11.10 12.49 -24.46
N ALA A 3 -11.73 11.50 -25.09
CA ALA A 3 -13.01 10.94 -24.63
C ALA A 3 -12.93 10.35 -23.21
N ALA A 4 -11.84 9.61 -22.91
CA ALA A 4 -11.63 9.04 -21.59
C ALA A 4 -11.37 10.13 -20.54
N ALA A 5 -10.55 11.14 -20.86
CA ALA A 5 -10.33 12.28 -19.97
C ALA A 5 -11.64 13.02 -19.62
N PHE A 6 -12.51 13.23 -20.62
CA PHE A 6 -13.83 13.84 -20.42
C PHE A 6 -14.76 12.97 -19.55
N ALA A 7 -14.73 11.65 -19.73
CA ALA A 7 -15.50 10.72 -18.90
C ALA A 7 -15.00 10.69 -17.45
N LEU A 8 -13.70 10.59 -17.24
CA LEU A 8 -13.06 10.56 -15.92
C LEU A 8 -13.39 11.80 -15.10
N ALA A 9 -13.45 12.98 -15.72
CA ALA A 9 -13.81 14.23 -15.05
C ALA A 9 -15.23 14.26 -14.47
N GLN A 10 -16.11 13.37 -14.94
CA GLN A 10 -17.50 13.27 -14.48
C GLN A 10 -17.72 12.18 -13.42
N LEU A 11 -16.77 11.24 -13.29
CA LEU A 11 -16.89 10.16 -12.32
C LEU A 11 -16.79 10.69 -10.89
N ARG A 12 -17.59 10.10 -10.00
CA ARG A 12 -17.59 10.41 -8.56
C ARG A 12 -17.49 9.11 -7.78
N GLY A 13 -16.77 9.14 -6.66
CA GLY A 13 -16.51 7.99 -5.81
C GLY A 13 -15.08 7.47 -5.94
N ALA A 14 -14.81 6.34 -5.29
CA ALA A 14 -13.52 5.67 -5.37
C ALA A 14 -13.51 4.66 -6.53
N PHE A 15 -12.44 4.66 -7.31
CA PHE A 15 -12.24 3.75 -8.42
C PHE A 15 -10.76 3.53 -8.73
N ALA A 16 -10.46 2.35 -9.28
CA ALA A 16 -9.24 2.07 -10.02
C ALA A 16 -9.68 1.47 -11.36
N LEU A 17 -9.42 2.17 -12.46
CA LEU A 17 -9.93 1.82 -13.78
C LEU A 17 -8.79 1.50 -14.74
N ALA A 18 -9.00 0.48 -15.58
CA ALA A 18 -8.22 0.22 -16.77
C ALA A 18 -9.16 0.13 -17.98
N MET A 19 -8.98 1.02 -18.94
CA MET A 19 -9.79 1.14 -20.15
C MET A 19 -8.95 0.72 -21.35
N ILE A 20 -9.45 -0.29 -22.07
CA ILE A 20 -8.90 -0.75 -23.35
C ILE A 20 -9.93 -0.50 -24.45
N PHE A 21 -9.46 -0.27 -25.67
CA PHE A 21 -10.33 0.14 -26.77
C PHE A 21 -10.13 -0.80 -27.96
N ARG A 22 -11.22 -1.39 -28.47
CA ARG A 22 -11.18 -2.23 -29.66
C ARG A 22 -10.55 -1.45 -30.83
N GLY A 23 -9.61 -2.08 -31.54
CA GLY A 23 -8.89 -1.47 -32.66
C GLY A 23 -7.78 -0.49 -32.24
N HIS A 24 -7.49 -0.36 -30.94
CA HIS A 24 -6.37 0.39 -30.40
C HIS A 24 -5.59 -0.50 -29.44
N ASP A 25 -4.94 -1.53 -29.99
CA ASP A 25 -4.33 -2.62 -29.23
C ASP A 25 -3.07 -2.21 -28.45
N ASP A 26 -2.54 -1.01 -28.73
CA ASP A 26 -1.40 -0.40 -28.05
C ASP A 26 -1.82 0.80 -27.16
N LEU A 27 -3.12 0.92 -26.83
CA LEU A 27 -3.64 2.00 -26.00
C LEU A 27 -4.41 1.46 -24.80
N MET A 28 -3.89 1.78 -23.62
CA MET A 28 -4.61 1.63 -22.36
C MET A 28 -4.68 2.97 -21.64
N ILE A 29 -5.83 3.28 -21.04
CA ILE A 29 -5.99 4.45 -20.18
C ILE A 29 -6.36 3.96 -18.80
N VAL A 30 -5.62 4.39 -17.80
CA VAL A 30 -5.85 3.99 -16.42
C VAL A 30 -6.09 5.19 -15.53
N ALA A 31 -6.85 5.03 -14.45
CA ALA A 31 -7.15 6.13 -13.55
C ALA A 31 -7.36 5.64 -12.11
N ARG A 32 -6.93 6.46 -11.15
CA ARG A 32 -6.99 6.18 -9.73
C ARG A 32 -7.75 7.28 -8.99
N GLN A 33 -8.65 6.87 -8.11
CA GLN A 33 -9.27 7.71 -7.09
C GLN A 33 -9.56 6.83 -5.86
N GLY A 34 -8.81 6.96 -4.77
CA GLY A 34 -9.01 6.24 -3.51
C GLY A 34 -8.53 4.78 -3.50
N SER A 35 -8.82 3.98 -4.54
CA SER A 35 -8.33 2.60 -4.65
C SER A 35 -6.91 2.54 -5.21
N PRO A 36 -6.00 1.69 -4.68
CA PRO A 36 -4.62 1.63 -5.14
C PRO A 36 -4.53 1.14 -6.59
N LEU A 37 -3.57 1.71 -7.33
CA LEU A 37 -3.28 1.34 -8.70
C LEU A 37 -1.79 1.58 -8.97
N ALA A 38 -1.14 0.55 -9.48
CA ALA A 38 0.28 0.49 -9.74
C ALA A 38 0.54 0.20 -11.23
N ILE A 39 1.61 0.81 -11.74
CA ILE A 39 2.10 0.61 -13.11
C ILE A 39 3.44 -0.11 -13.02
N GLY A 40 3.54 -1.24 -13.71
CA GLY A 40 4.77 -2.01 -13.87
C GLY A 40 5.48 -1.69 -15.18
N TYR A 41 6.80 -1.55 -15.13
CA TYR A 41 7.66 -1.25 -16.26
C TYR A 41 8.47 -2.49 -16.66
N GLY A 42 8.20 -3.07 -17.82
CA GLY A 42 8.95 -4.19 -18.37
C GLY A 42 9.85 -3.76 -19.54
N ASP A 43 10.45 -4.74 -20.21
CA ASP A 43 11.30 -4.52 -21.38
C ASP A 43 10.45 -4.49 -22.66
N GLY A 44 10.02 -3.28 -23.07
CA GLY A 44 9.16 -3.09 -24.25
C GLY A 44 7.68 -3.44 -24.01
N GLU A 45 7.29 -3.54 -22.74
CA GLU A 45 5.94 -3.83 -22.31
C GLU A 45 5.62 -3.12 -20.99
N MET A 46 4.33 -2.85 -20.78
CA MET A 46 3.82 -2.14 -19.61
C MET A 46 2.71 -2.95 -18.95
N PHE A 47 2.70 -2.95 -17.63
CA PHE A 47 1.73 -3.69 -16.83
C PHE A 47 0.94 -2.77 -15.91
N VAL A 48 -0.26 -3.19 -15.53
CA VAL A 48 -1.10 -2.46 -14.58
C VAL A 48 -1.69 -3.47 -13.60
N GLY A 49 -1.59 -3.17 -12.32
CA GLY A 49 -2.08 -4.02 -11.24
C GLY A 49 -2.56 -3.20 -10.06
N SER A 50 -3.33 -3.80 -9.16
CA SER A 50 -3.77 -3.13 -7.93
C SER A 50 -2.62 -2.89 -6.96
N ASP A 51 -1.56 -3.70 -7.02
CA ASP A 51 -0.40 -3.61 -6.15
C ASP A 51 0.83 -4.29 -6.79
N ALA A 52 2.01 -4.09 -6.21
CA ALA A 52 3.27 -4.65 -6.70
C ALA A 52 3.31 -6.18 -6.65
N ILE A 53 2.60 -6.84 -5.74
CA ILE A 53 2.52 -8.31 -5.68
C ILE A 53 1.86 -8.88 -6.95
N ALA A 54 0.84 -8.21 -7.48
CA ALA A 54 0.19 -8.64 -8.72
C ALA A 54 1.10 -8.48 -9.95
N LEU A 55 2.05 -7.53 -9.87
CA LEU A 55 3.00 -7.21 -10.93
C LEU A 55 4.30 -8.01 -10.84
N ALA A 56 4.61 -8.57 -9.66
CA ALA A 56 5.84 -9.30 -9.35
C ALA A 56 6.25 -10.37 -10.38
N PRO A 57 5.33 -11.16 -10.98
CA PRO A 57 5.71 -12.15 -11.99
C PRO A 57 6.24 -11.56 -13.31
N PHE A 58 5.96 -10.27 -13.55
CA PHE A 58 6.22 -9.60 -14.82
C PHE A 58 7.33 -8.56 -14.71
N THR A 59 7.43 -7.86 -13.59
CA THR A 59 8.46 -6.84 -13.36
C THR A 59 8.63 -6.53 -11.87
N ASP A 60 9.83 -6.10 -11.50
CA ASP A 60 10.13 -5.52 -10.19
C ASP A 60 10.16 -3.99 -10.20
N GLN A 61 9.98 -3.33 -11.35
CA GLN A 61 9.94 -1.87 -11.45
C GLN A 61 8.49 -1.37 -11.44
N VAL A 62 8.12 -0.65 -10.39
CA VAL A 62 6.74 -0.24 -10.15
C VAL A 62 6.66 1.24 -9.79
N ALA A 63 5.68 1.95 -10.36
CA ALA A 63 5.27 3.28 -9.90
C ALA A 63 3.81 3.25 -9.45
N TYR A 64 3.53 3.80 -8.28
CA TYR A 64 2.15 3.98 -7.81
C TYR A 64 1.61 5.31 -8.32
N LEU A 65 0.38 5.28 -8.83
CA LEU A 65 -0.37 6.49 -9.13
C LEU A 65 -0.83 7.15 -7.83
N GLU A 66 -0.96 8.48 -7.83
CA GLU A 66 -1.59 9.22 -6.73
C GLU A 66 -3.10 9.33 -6.94
N ASP A 67 -3.82 9.76 -5.90
CA ASP A 67 -5.25 9.99 -6.01
C ASP A 67 -5.56 11.15 -6.97
N GLY A 68 -6.44 10.88 -7.94
CA GLY A 68 -6.79 11.81 -9.01
C GLY A 68 -5.93 11.67 -10.26
N ASP A 69 -4.89 10.83 -10.24
CA ASP A 69 -4.08 10.58 -11.41
C ASP A 69 -4.81 9.73 -12.45
N TRP A 70 -4.48 9.99 -13.70
CA TRP A 70 -4.75 9.08 -14.80
C TRP A 70 -3.56 9.02 -15.75
N ALA A 71 -3.39 7.90 -16.44
CA ALA A 71 -2.26 7.70 -17.31
C ALA A 71 -2.69 7.14 -18.67
N VAL A 72 -1.98 7.58 -19.71
CA VAL A 72 -2.02 6.97 -21.04
C VAL A 72 -0.84 6.02 -21.11
N ILE A 73 -1.11 4.77 -21.42
CA ILE A 73 -0.12 3.69 -21.45
C ILE A 73 -0.11 3.08 -22.85
N THR A 74 1.09 2.94 -23.39
CA THR A 74 1.41 2.16 -24.60
C THR A 74 2.53 1.18 -24.25
N ARG A 75 2.92 0.28 -25.16
CA ARG A 75 4.09 -0.58 -24.97
C ARG A 75 5.39 0.21 -24.77
N GLU A 76 5.48 1.40 -25.38
CA GLU A 76 6.67 2.25 -25.32
C GLU A 76 6.80 3.04 -24.00
N GLY A 77 5.69 3.21 -23.27
CA GLY A 77 5.74 3.86 -21.97
C GLY A 77 4.43 4.49 -21.51
N VAL A 78 4.59 5.44 -20.59
CA VAL A 78 3.50 5.97 -19.76
C VAL A 78 3.57 7.49 -19.72
N ALA A 79 2.43 8.13 -19.94
CA ALA A 79 2.25 9.56 -19.68
C ALA A 79 1.20 9.74 -18.58
N VAL A 80 1.65 10.05 -17.36
CA VAL A 80 0.78 10.32 -16.21
C VAL A 80 0.34 11.78 -16.23
N ARG A 81 -0.91 12.00 -15.84
CA ARG A 81 -1.51 13.29 -15.63
C ARG A 81 -2.22 13.35 -14.29
N ASP A 82 -2.11 14.49 -13.63
CA ASP A 82 -2.86 14.75 -12.40
C ASP A 82 -4.33 15.08 -12.70
N ARG A 83 -5.07 15.36 -11.63
CA ARG A 83 -6.48 15.74 -11.68
C ARG A 83 -6.76 17.01 -12.50
N ALA A 84 -5.79 17.93 -12.58
CA ALA A 84 -5.89 19.14 -13.39
C ALA A 84 -5.53 18.90 -14.87
N GLY A 85 -5.06 17.70 -15.21
CA GLY A 85 -4.62 17.32 -16.55
C GLY A 85 -3.18 17.72 -16.87
N ALA A 86 -2.42 18.22 -15.90
CA ALA A 86 -1.01 18.54 -16.04
C ALA A 86 -0.18 17.25 -16.07
N ARG A 87 0.89 17.23 -16.86
CA ARG A 87 1.80 16.07 -16.90
C ARG A 87 2.60 16.00 -15.61
N VAL A 88 2.66 14.81 -15.03
CA VAL A 88 3.42 14.54 -13.81
C VAL A 88 4.28 13.30 -14.00
N VAL A 89 5.35 13.20 -13.21
CA VAL A 89 6.25 12.04 -13.18
C VAL A 89 6.09 11.37 -11.82
N ARG A 90 5.84 10.06 -11.83
CA ARG A 90 5.78 9.25 -10.61
C ARG A 90 7.09 8.50 -10.41
N PRO A 91 7.63 8.47 -9.19
CA PRO A 91 8.88 7.78 -8.92
C PRO A 91 8.70 6.29 -9.20
N VAL A 92 9.58 5.74 -10.04
CA VAL A 92 9.68 4.30 -10.26
C VAL A 92 10.58 3.74 -9.16
N ALA A 93 10.06 2.79 -8.40
CA ALA A 93 10.77 2.10 -7.35
C ALA A 93 10.91 0.63 -7.69
N ARG A 94 12.04 0.05 -7.29
CA ARG A 94 12.23 -1.40 -7.35
C ARG A 94 11.48 -2.05 -6.19
N SER A 95 10.43 -2.80 -6.49
CA SER A 95 9.63 -3.50 -5.50
C SER A 95 10.34 -4.77 -5.03
N LEU A 96 10.46 -4.91 -3.71
CA LEU A 96 10.91 -6.15 -3.07
C LEU A 96 9.84 -7.26 -3.12
N ALA A 97 8.61 -6.93 -3.52
CA ALA A 97 7.53 -7.91 -3.69
C ALA A 97 7.87 -8.97 -4.74
N ALA A 98 8.70 -8.64 -5.74
CA ALA A 98 9.19 -9.60 -6.73
C ALA A 98 10.03 -10.74 -6.10
N GLY A 99 10.70 -10.48 -4.97
CA GLY A 99 11.43 -11.50 -4.21
C GLY A 99 10.58 -12.24 -3.18
N LEU A 100 9.39 -11.72 -2.86
CA LEU A 100 8.41 -12.37 -2.00
C LEU A 100 7.55 -13.26 -2.88
N ILE A 101 8.04 -14.47 -3.17
CA ILE A 101 7.19 -15.52 -3.73
C ILE A 101 6.06 -15.76 -2.73
N VAL A 102 4.86 -15.23 -3.02
CA VAL A 102 3.65 -15.50 -2.26
C VAL A 102 3.23 -16.92 -2.59
N ASP A 103 3.83 -17.87 -1.88
CA ASP A 103 3.56 -19.29 -2.02
C ASP A 103 3.22 -19.90 -0.66
N LYS A 104 2.52 -21.02 -0.70
CA LYS A 104 2.17 -21.83 0.46
C LYS A 104 3.37 -22.63 0.99
N GLY A 105 4.46 -22.74 0.22
CA GLY A 105 5.59 -23.58 0.55
C GLY A 105 5.13 -25.02 0.83
N ASN A 106 5.55 -25.58 1.97
CA ASN A 106 5.18 -26.94 2.38
C ASN A 106 3.80 -27.05 3.06
N TYR A 107 3.00 -25.98 3.09
CA TYR A 107 1.70 -25.97 3.77
C TYR A 107 0.54 -26.14 2.79
N ARG A 108 -0.54 -26.76 3.27
CA ARG A 108 -1.77 -26.94 2.48
C ARG A 108 -2.54 -25.63 2.25
N HIS A 109 -2.47 -24.70 3.22
CA HIS A 109 -3.23 -23.44 3.25
C HIS A 109 -2.32 -22.27 3.63
N PHE A 110 -2.56 -21.08 3.07
CA PHE A 110 -1.86 -19.86 3.46
C PHE A 110 -2.02 -19.55 4.96
N MET A 111 -3.24 -19.67 5.49
CA MET A 111 -3.48 -19.50 6.93
C MET A 111 -2.63 -20.46 7.79
N ALA A 112 -2.44 -21.72 7.35
CA ALA A 112 -1.61 -22.66 8.08
C ALA A 112 -0.13 -22.22 8.05
N LYS A 113 0.38 -21.80 6.88
CA LYS A 113 1.72 -21.22 6.75
C LYS A 113 1.89 -20.01 7.66
N GLU A 114 1.01 -19.01 7.55
CA GLU A 114 1.08 -17.74 8.28
C GLU A 114 1.01 -17.94 9.81
N ILE A 115 0.25 -18.92 10.31
CA ILE A 115 0.25 -19.29 11.74
C ILE A 115 1.61 -19.82 12.18
N HIS A 116 2.23 -20.70 11.38
CA HIS A 116 3.52 -21.29 11.73
C HIS A 116 4.69 -20.31 11.56
N GLU A 117 4.55 -19.30 10.71
CA GLU A 117 5.55 -18.24 10.51
C GLU A 117 5.54 -17.17 11.61
N GLN A 118 4.56 -17.16 12.52
CA GLN A 118 4.44 -16.15 13.57
C GLN A 118 5.73 -15.95 14.40
N PRO A 119 6.46 -17.00 14.85
CA PRO A 119 7.69 -16.81 15.62
C PRO A 119 8.75 -16.01 14.86
N ASP A 120 8.92 -16.28 13.57
CA ASP A 120 9.89 -15.61 12.71
C ASP A 120 9.45 -14.17 12.40
N VAL A 121 8.16 -13.97 12.09
CA VAL A 121 7.60 -12.64 11.82
C VAL A 121 7.69 -11.74 13.04
N VAL A 122 7.38 -12.25 14.23
CA VAL A 122 7.52 -11.50 15.50
C VAL A 122 8.99 -11.14 15.73
N SER A 123 9.90 -12.09 15.57
CA SER A 123 11.34 -11.85 15.76
C SER A 123 11.88 -10.80 14.81
N ARG A 124 11.52 -10.87 13.52
CA ARG A 124 11.89 -9.87 12.51
C ARG A 124 11.31 -8.49 12.83
N THR A 125 10.04 -8.45 13.24
CA THR A 125 9.37 -7.19 13.61
C THR A 125 10.06 -6.54 14.80
N LEU A 126 10.33 -7.29 15.86
CA LEU A 126 11.03 -6.79 17.05
C LEU A 126 12.48 -6.40 16.75
N GLY A 127 13.16 -7.11 15.84
CA GLY A 127 14.54 -6.79 15.43
C GLY A 127 14.70 -5.39 14.83
N HIS A 128 13.64 -4.77 14.31
CA HIS A 128 13.67 -3.37 13.86
C HIS A 128 13.59 -2.34 14.99
N TYR A 129 13.11 -2.74 16.17
CA TYR A 129 12.86 -1.86 17.31
C TYR A 129 13.73 -2.16 18.53
N LEU A 130 14.63 -3.15 18.44
CA LEU A 130 15.50 -3.59 19.53
C LEU A 130 16.95 -3.53 19.08
N ASP A 131 17.79 -2.91 19.90
CA ASP A 131 19.23 -3.15 19.88
C ASP A 131 19.53 -4.32 20.83
N LEU A 132 19.67 -5.50 20.24
CA LEU A 132 19.94 -6.74 20.97
C LEU A 132 21.33 -6.77 21.60
N ALA A 133 22.30 -6.02 21.08
CA ALA A 133 23.66 -5.99 21.62
C ALA A 133 23.70 -5.18 22.93
N SER A 134 22.96 -4.08 22.99
CA SER A 134 22.87 -3.24 24.20
C SER A 134 21.69 -3.56 25.10
N TYR A 135 20.83 -4.52 24.70
CA TYR A 135 19.57 -4.86 25.38
C TYR A 135 18.65 -3.65 25.59
N ARG A 136 18.52 -2.81 24.56
CA ARG A 136 17.70 -1.59 24.60
C ARG A 136 16.67 -1.56 23.49
N VAL A 137 15.61 -0.80 23.72
CA VAL A 137 14.67 -0.42 22.65
C VAL A 137 15.35 0.65 21.79
N ALA A 138 15.34 0.44 20.49
CA ALA A 138 15.84 1.35 19.46
C ALA A 138 14.65 1.82 18.61
N LEU A 139 13.86 2.75 19.15
CA LEU A 139 12.78 3.36 18.38
C LEU A 139 13.33 4.29 17.29
N PRO A 140 12.72 4.34 16.11
CA PRO A 140 13.08 5.35 15.11
C PRO A 140 12.85 6.75 15.67
N LYS A 141 13.65 7.72 15.20
CA LYS A 141 13.46 9.12 15.60
C LYS A 141 12.10 9.60 15.14
N LEU A 142 11.25 9.96 16.08
CA LEU A 142 9.93 10.50 15.80
C LEU A 142 9.98 12.01 15.56
N PRO A 143 9.03 12.56 14.78
CA PRO A 143 8.95 14.00 14.52
C PRO A 143 8.40 14.80 15.72
N PHE A 144 8.11 14.15 16.84
CA PHE A 144 7.58 14.72 18.08
C PHE A 144 8.17 13.99 19.29
N ASP A 145 8.08 14.63 20.47
CA ASP A 145 8.38 13.98 21.74
C ASP A 145 7.15 13.22 22.24
N PHE A 146 7.33 11.95 22.62
CA PHE A 146 6.25 11.15 23.19
C PHE A 146 5.77 11.69 24.54
N SER A 147 6.60 12.43 25.29
CA SER A 147 6.19 13.03 26.57
C SER A 147 5.10 14.08 26.41
N ASP A 148 4.99 14.68 25.21
CA ASP A 148 4.02 15.74 24.93
C ASP A 148 2.67 15.19 24.48
N VAL A 149 2.57 13.87 24.28
CA VAL A 149 1.35 13.20 23.86
C VAL A 149 0.45 12.99 25.07
N ASN A 150 -0.72 13.63 25.06
CA ASN A 150 -1.68 13.57 26.17
C ASN A 150 -2.82 12.55 25.96
N ARG A 151 -2.97 12.02 24.73
CA ARG A 151 -4.00 11.05 24.36
C ARG A 151 -3.61 10.32 23.07
N LEU A 152 -4.00 9.05 22.92
CA LEU A 152 -4.05 8.36 21.62
C LEU A 152 -5.50 8.13 21.19
N SER A 153 -5.73 8.18 19.89
CA SER A 153 -6.92 7.62 19.26
C SER A 153 -6.46 6.57 18.24
N LEU A 154 -7.04 5.37 18.32
CA LEU A 154 -6.74 4.25 17.45
C LEU A 154 -7.99 3.90 16.64
N SER A 155 -7.88 3.84 15.32
CA SER A 155 -8.98 3.53 14.41
C SER A 155 -8.62 2.37 13.50
N ALA A 156 -9.45 1.32 13.48
CA ALA A 156 -9.21 0.10 12.70
C ALA A 156 -10.50 -0.70 12.45
N CYS A 157 -10.39 -1.79 11.66
CA CYS A 157 -11.50 -2.71 11.37
C CYS A 157 -11.10 -4.17 11.64
N GLY A 158 -12.09 -5.01 11.97
CA GLY A 158 -11.91 -6.47 12.10
C GLY A 158 -10.84 -6.88 13.12
N THR A 159 -9.94 -7.79 12.75
CA THR A 159 -8.88 -8.27 13.67
C THR A 159 -7.91 -7.17 14.12
N ALA A 160 -7.68 -6.14 13.30
CA ALA A 160 -6.83 -5.01 13.67
C ALA A 160 -7.47 -4.17 14.80
N PHE A 161 -8.80 -4.07 14.82
CA PHE A 161 -9.55 -3.39 15.89
C PHE A 161 -9.36 -4.11 17.24
N TYR A 162 -9.31 -5.43 17.26
CA TYR A 162 -8.98 -6.19 18.47
C TYR A 162 -7.53 -5.96 18.95
N ALA A 163 -6.57 -5.81 18.03
CA ALA A 163 -5.21 -5.46 18.39
C ALA A 163 -5.13 -4.07 19.06
N CYS A 164 -5.95 -3.10 18.62
CA CYS A 164 -6.05 -1.79 19.26
C CYS A 164 -6.53 -1.87 20.72
N PHE A 165 -7.44 -2.79 21.06
CA PHE A 165 -7.83 -2.99 22.47
C PHE A 165 -6.70 -3.53 23.34
N VAL A 166 -5.88 -4.44 22.81
CA VAL A 166 -4.68 -4.92 23.52
C VAL A 166 -3.72 -3.75 23.74
N ALA A 167 -3.49 -2.94 22.71
CA ALA A 167 -2.66 -1.74 22.79
C ALA A 167 -3.20 -0.73 23.81
N LYS A 168 -4.50 -0.44 23.83
CA LYS A 168 -5.16 0.43 24.82
C LYS A 168 -4.84 -0.02 26.24
N TYR A 169 -4.99 -1.31 26.54
CA TYR A 169 -4.67 -1.84 27.86
C TYR A 169 -3.21 -1.58 28.25
N TRP A 170 -2.27 -1.76 27.32
CA TRP A 170 -0.84 -1.54 27.54
C TRP A 170 -0.48 -0.07 27.75
N PHE A 171 -0.94 0.82 26.87
CA PHE A 171 -0.67 2.25 26.96
C PHE A 171 -1.27 2.87 28.24
N GLU A 172 -2.51 2.52 28.58
CA GLU A 172 -3.13 3.03 29.81
C GLU A 172 -2.46 2.48 31.07
N ARG A 173 -2.06 1.20 31.05
CA ARG A 173 -1.43 0.57 32.22
C ARG A 173 -0.03 1.09 32.47
N TRP A 174 0.81 1.14 31.44
CA TRP A 174 2.25 1.39 31.57
C TRP A 174 2.64 2.82 31.24
N ALA A 175 2.10 3.41 30.18
CA ALA A 175 2.40 4.80 29.78
C ALA A 175 1.48 5.82 30.47
N LYS A 176 0.42 5.37 31.17
CA LYS A 176 -0.60 6.23 31.81
C LYS A 176 -1.26 7.20 30.83
N LEU A 177 -1.35 6.78 29.58
CA LEU A 177 -1.80 7.60 28.47
C LEU A 177 -3.23 7.19 28.09
N PRO A 178 -4.23 8.09 28.17
CA PRO A 178 -5.59 7.78 27.76
C PRO A 178 -5.65 7.37 26.28
N VAL A 179 -6.37 6.29 25.96
CA VAL A 179 -6.49 5.78 24.59
C VAL A 179 -7.95 5.57 24.22
N ASP A 180 -8.42 6.19 23.15
CA ASP A 180 -9.73 5.91 22.53
C ASP A 180 -9.56 4.92 21.37
N VAL A 181 -10.51 4.00 21.20
CA VAL A 181 -10.47 2.98 20.14
C VAL A 181 -11.81 2.93 19.43
N ASP A 182 -11.81 3.18 18.12
CA ASP A 182 -13.01 3.31 17.30
C ASP A 182 -12.95 2.40 16.06
N ILE A 183 -14.13 1.99 15.58
CA ILE A 183 -14.25 1.26 14.32
C ILE A 183 -14.07 2.28 13.19
N ALA A 184 -13.20 2.01 12.21
CA ALA A 184 -12.84 3.02 11.21
C ALA A 184 -13.99 3.51 10.33
N SER A 185 -15.09 2.75 10.22
CA SER A 185 -16.30 3.20 9.51
C SER A 185 -17.16 4.17 10.32
N GLU A 186 -16.98 4.23 11.65
CA GLU A 186 -17.77 5.04 12.59
C GLU A 186 -16.96 6.21 13.19
N PHE A 187 -15.65 6.25 12.91
CA PHE A 187 -14.72 7.27 13.43
C PHE A 187 -14.93 8.65 12.79
#